data_AF-A0A397VFS4-F1
#
_entry.id   AF-A0A397VFS4-F1
#
_cell.length_a   1.000
_cell.length_b   1.000
_cell.length_c   1.000
_cell.angle_alpha   90.00
_cell.angle_beta   90.00
_cell.angle_gamma   90.00
#
_symmetry.space_group_name_H-M   'P 1'
#
loop_
_entity.id
_entity.type
_entity.pdbx_description
1 polymer ?
#
loop_
_entity_poly.entity_id
_entity_poly.type
_entity_poly.pdbx_seq_one_letter_code
_entity_poly.pdbx_strand_id
1 'polypeptide(L)'
;MKPPNRLIFSVILPHRIVLKQALPPRTAEPFSTIISEVHTVKIASWIDKRSDAYSVTINLYEFELLLHGTINGFTSASFWNLCNSQTNVVVDVKVEDTDEIFGGYNPNGWDKPINDENT
;
A
#
# COMPACT_ATOMS: atom_id res chain seq x y z
N MET A 1 -17.70 57.32 -46.49
CA MET A 1 -16.80 56.21 -46.12
C MET A 1 -17.65 54.99 -45.78
N LYS A 2 -17.55 53.89 -46.54
CA LYS A 2 -18.33 52.66 -46.33
C LYS A 2 -17.51 51.70 -45.45
N PRO A 3 -18.03 51.18 -44.33
CA PRO A 3 -17.28 50.25 -43.49
C PRO A 3 -17.12 48.90 -44.20
N PRO A 4 -15.99 48.19 -44.00
CA PRO A 4 -15.75 46.90 -44.63
C PRO A 4 -16.67 45.85 -44.01
N ASN A 5 -17.55 45.28 -44.83
CA ASN A 5 -18.43 44.17 -44.46
C ASN A 5 -17.63 42.86 -44.58
N ARG A 6 -16.94 42.46 -43.51
CA ARG A 6 -16.18 41.20 -43.49
C ARG A 6 -17.06 40.12 -42.86
N LEU A 7 -17.56 39.19 -43.68
CA LEU A 7 -18.32 38.03 -43.20
C LEU A 7 -17.38 37.10 -42.44
N ILE A 8 -17.67 36.88 -41.15
CA ILE A 8 -16.97 35.88 -40.32
C ILE A 8 -17.76 34.59 -40.45
N PHE A 9 -17.17 33.60 -41.12
CA PHE A 9 -17.72 32.25 -41.14
C PHE A 9 -17.17 31.48 -39.94
N SER A 10 -18.04 31.01 -39.05
CA SER A 10 -17.68 30.04 -38.02
C SER A 10 -17.82 28.63 -38.59
N VAL A 11 -16.78 27.80 -38.43
CA VAL A 11 -16.86 26.37 -38.72
C VAL A 11 -17.50 25.72 -37.50
N ILE A 12 -18.76 25.28 -37.63
CA ILE A 12 -19.44 24.52 -36.57
C ILE A 12 -18.87 23.10 -36.61
N LEU A 13 -18.08 22.75 -35.61
CA LEU A 13 -17.58 21.38 -35.46
C LEU A 13 -18.72 20.45 -35.06
N PRO A 14 -18.78 19.22 -35.62
CA PRO A 14 -19.78 18.25 -35.22
C PRO A 14 -19.64 17.90 -33.73
N HIS A 15 -20.76 17.50 -33.13
CA HIS A 15 -20.82 17.08 -31.73
C HIS A 15 -19.80 15.95 -31.48
N ARG A 16 -18.85 16.17 -30.54
CA ARG A 16 -17.91 15.12 -30.11
C ARG A 16 -18.71 13.94 -29.56
N ILE A 17 -18.62 12.79 -30.21
CA ILE A 17 -19.13 11.53 -29.67
C ILE A 17 -18.19 11.15 -28.52
N VAL A 18 -18.65 11.34 -27.28
CA VAL A 18 -17.92 10.88 -26.09
C VAL A 18 -18.03 9.35 -26.09
N LEU A 19 -16.96 8.67 -26.47
CA LEU A 19 -16.85 7.24 -26.28
C LEU A 19 -16.88 7.00 -24.76
N LYS A 20 -17.95 6.38 -24.23
CA LYS A 20 -17.95 5.89 -22.85
C LYS A 20 -16.94 4.74 -22.79
N GLN A 21 -15.68 5.06 -22.52
CA GLN A 21 -14.69 4.04 -22.20
C GLN A 21 -15.15 3.36 -20.90
N ALA A 22 -15.64 2.14 -21.01
CA ALA A 22 -15.80 1.27 -19.87
C ALA A 22 -14.39 0.92 -19.38
N LEU A 23 -13.97 1.54 -18.29
CA LEU A 23 -12.73 1.16 -17.62
C LEU A 23 -12.88 -0.30 -17.15
N PRO A 24 -11.82 -1.12 -17.26
CA PRO A 24 -11.84 -2.45 -16.68
C PRO A 24 -12.23 -2.36 -15.19
N PRO A 25 -12.94 -3.36 -14.66
CA PRO A 25 -13.25 -3.42 -13.24
C PRO A 25 -11.95 -3.21 -12.45
N ARG A 26 -11.93 -2.23 -11.56
CA ARG A 26 -10.81 -2.09 -10.62
C ARG A 26 -10.94 -3.24 -9.64
N THR A 27 -10.30 -4.37 -9.94
CA THR A 27 -9.95 -5.33 -8.90
C THR A 27 -9.02 -4.62 -7.94
N ALA A 28 -9.43 -4.50 -6.68
CA ALA A 28 -8.55 -4.00 -5.64
C ALA A 28 -7.34 -4.93 -5.57
N GLU A 29 -6.15 -4.40 -5.82
CA GLU A 29 -4.93 -5.19 -5.68
C GLU A 29 -4.77 -5.55 -4.19
N PRO A 30 -4.36 -6.79 -3.88
CA PRO A 30 -4.09 -7.17 -2.50
C PRO A 30 -2.93 -6.31 -1.97
N PHE A 31 -3.05 -5.82 -0.73
CA PHE A 31 -2.01 -4.99 -0.13
C PHE A 31 -0.72 -5.77 0.18
N SER A 32 -0.78 -7.11 0.21
CA SER A 32 0.36 -8.00 0.43
C SER A 32 0.29 -9.23 -0.47
N THR A 33 1.46 -9.71 -0.89
CA THR A 33 1.64 -10.98 -1.60
C THR A 33 2.03 -12.13 -0.66
N ILE A 34 2.37 -11.83 0.60
CA ILE A 34 2.84 -12.80 1.61
C ILE A 34 1.68 -13.23 2.50
N ILE A 35 0.89 -12.27 3.01
CA ILE A 35 -0.19 -12.54 3.95
C ILE A 35 -1.57 -12.34 3.32
N SER A 36 -2.53 -13.16 3.74
CA SER A 36 -3.94 -13.05 3.36
C SER A 36 -4.76 -12.38 4.46
N GLU A 37 -6.01 -12.05 4.17
CA GLU A 37 -6.96 -11.52 5.17
C GLU A 37 -7.21 -12.48 6.34
N VAL A 38 -7.06 -13.79 6.13
CA VAL A 38 -7.14 -14.78 7.22
C VAL A 38 -5.91 -14.69 8.13
N HIS A 39 -4.74 -14.38 7.57
CA HIS A 39 -3.53 -14.18 8.37
C HIS A 39 -3.61 -12.89 9.19
N THR A 40 -4.15 -11.80 8.62
CA THR A 40 -4.27 -10.52 9.33
C THR A 40 -5.16 -10.63 10.57
N VAL A 41 -6.33 -11.29 10.47
CA VAL A 41 -7.19 -11.49 11.65
C VAL A 41 -6.54 -12.38 12.71
N LYS A 42 -5.73 -13.35 12.28
CA LYS A 42 -4.99 -14.21 13.21
C LYS A 42 -3.91 -13.42 13.95
N ILE A 43 -3.15 -12.60 13.23
CA ILE A 43 -2.14 -11.70 13.80
C ILE A 43 -2.79 -10.71 14.77
N ALA A 44 -3.89 -10.07 14.39
CA ALA A 44 -4.67 -9.18 15.28
C ALA A 44 -5.08 -9.87 16.58
N SER A 45 -5.48 -11.14 16.49
CA SER A 45 -5.86 -11.94 17.65
C SER A 45 -4.67 -12.23 18.56
N TRP A 46 -3.49 -12.48 17.99
CA TRP A 46 -2.25 -12.67 18.74
C TRP A 46 -1.79 -11.40 19.46
N ILE A 47 -1.92 -10.24 18.81
CA ILE A 47 -1.62 -8.93 19.43
C ILE A 47 -2.47 -8.73 20.68
N ASP A 48 -3.78 -9.01 20.59
CA ASP A 48 -4.71 -8.91 21.73
C ASP A 48 -4.62 -10.09 22.71
N LYS A 49 -3.75 -11.07 22.46
CA LYS A 49 -3.59 -12.30 23.26
C LYS A 49 -4.91 -13.07 23.43
N ARG A 50 -5.74 -13.08 22.40
CA ARG A 50 -7.01 -13.82 22.38
C ARG A 50 -6.77 -15.30 22.15
N SER A 51 -7.63 -16.13 22.74
CA SER A 51 -7.70 -17.57 22.46
C SER A 51 -8.30 -17.86 21.08
N ASP A 52 -9.36 -17.13 20.74
CA ASP A 52 -10.11 -17.29 19.50
C ASP A 52 -9.77 -16.18 18.52
N ALA A 53 -9.64 -16.56 17.24
CA ALA A 53 -9.37 -15.62 16.18
C ALA A 53 -10.55 -14.66 15.93
N TYR A 54 -10.25 -13.41 15.57
CA TYR A 54 -11.21 -12.50 15.00
C TYR A 54 -11.86 -13.10 13.75
N SER A 55 -13.14 -12.79 13.54
CA SER A 55 -13.77 -13.01 12.24
C SER A 55 -13.25 -11.95 11.25
N VAL A 56 -13.06 -12.36 10.00
CA VAL A 56 -12.67 -11.46 8.88
C VAL A 56 -13.58 -10.24 8.80
N THR A 57 -14.88 -10.40 9.08
CA THR A 57 -15.87 -9.32 9.01
C THR A 57 -15.87 -8.36 10.20
N ILE A 58 -15.15 -8.64 11.28
CA ILE A 58 -15.16 -7.86 12.54
C ILE A 58 -13.74 -7.46 12.94
N ASN A 59 -12.81 -7.38 11.99
CA ASN A 59 -11.44 -6.97 12.30
C ASN A 59 -11.40 -5.47 12.62
N LEU A 60 -10.94 -5.13 13.82
CA LEU A 60 -10.75 -3.74 14.26
C LEU A 60 -9.39 -3.17 13.83
N TYR A 61 -8.49 -4.03 13.35
CA TYR A 61 -7.15 -3.65 12.93
C TYR A 61 -7.11 -3.37 11.43
N GLU A 62 -6.54 -2.22 11.10
CA GLU A 62 -6.12 -1.88 9.74
C GLU A 62 -4.60 -2.09 9.65
N PHE A 63 -4.18 -2.93 8.69
CA PHE A 63 -2.76 -3.19 8.44
C PHE A 63 -2.33 -2.38 7.22
N GLU A 64 -1.34 -1.51 7.42
CA GLU A 64 -0.72 -0.73 6.36
C GLU A 64 0.64 -1.32 5.99
N LEU A 65 0.89 -1.51 4.69
CA LEU A 65 2.19 -1.98 4.22
C LEU A 65 3.21 -0.84 4.26
N LEU A 66 4.20 -0.95 5.15
CA LEU A 66 5.32 0.00 5.24
C LEU A 66 6.49 -0.37 4.30
N LEU A 67 6.86 -1.65 4.27
CA LEU A 67 8.02 -2.15 3.55
C LEU A 67 7.71 -3.50 2.92
N HIS A 68 8.01 -3.65 1.62
CA HIS A 68 7.97 -4.93 0.93
C HIS A 68 9.31 -5.20 0.24
N GLY A 69 10.01 -6.26 0.66
CA GLY A 69 11.39 -6.54 0.23
C GLY A 69 11.58 -6.60 -1.29
N THR A 70 10.62 -7.14 -2.04
CA THR A 70 10.67 -7.21 -3.51
C THR A 70 10.50 -5.85 -4.19
N ILE A 71 9.77 -4.91 -3.56
CA ILE A 71 9.50 -3.57 -4.12
C ILE A 71 10.55 -2.56 -3.65
N ASN A 72 10.88 -2.57 -2.37
CA ASN A 72 11.74 -1.56 -1.74
C ASN A 72 13.20 -2.03 -1.56
N GLY A 73 13.50 -3.28 -1.91
CA GLY A 73 14.78 -3.92 -1.65
C GLY A 73 14.90 -4.41 -0.21
N PHE A 74 15.57 -5.55 -0.03
CA PHE A 74 15.81 -6.15 1.28
C PHE A 74 17.14 -5.67 1.87
N THR A 75 17.19 -4.39 2.27
CA THR A 75 18.38 -3.77 2.85
C THR A 75 18.09 -3.07 4.17
N SER A 76 19.10 -2.93 5.03
CA SER A 76 18.99 -2.15 6.26
C SER A 76 18.65 -0.68 5.99
N ALA A 77 19.18 -0.11 4.91
CA ALA A 77 18.86 1.26 4.50
C ALA A 77 17.38 1.42 4.17
N SER A 78 16.79 0.51 3.37
CA SER A 78 15.36 0.51 3.06
C SER A 78 14.51 0.38 4.32
N PHE A 79 14.90 -0.52 5.24
CA PHE A 79 14.22 -0.69 6.52
C PHE A 79 14.26 0.60 7.35
N TRP A 80 15.43 1.21 7.57
CA TRP A 80 15.52 2.43 8.37
C TRP A 80 14.84 3.63 7.72
N ASN A 81 14.76 3.69 6.39
CA ASN A 81 14.06 4.78 5.71
C ASN A 81 12.53 4.72 5.91
N LEU A 82 11.96 3.54 6.07
CA LEU A 82 10.50 3.32 6.11
C LEU A 82 9.97 2.95 7.51
N CYS A 83 10.77 2.25 8.31
CA CYS A 83 10.36 1.69 9.60
C CYS A 83 10.98 2.41 10.81
N ASN A 84 11.86 3.41 10.62
CA ASN A 84 12.43 4.16 11.73
C ASN A 84 11.34 4.89 12.53
N SER A 85 11.35 4.68 13.85
CA SER A 85 10.40 5.23 14.82
C SER A 85 8.93 4.88 14.55
N GLN A 86 8.67 3.87 13.71
CA GLN A 86 7.34 3.31 13.52
C GLN A 86 7.01 2.35 14.66
N THR A 87 5.84 2.52 15.28
CA THR A 87 5.36 1.67 16.38
C THR A 87 4.32 0.67 15.88
N ASN A 88 3.99 -0.34 16.68
CA ASN A 88 3.00 -1.36 16.34
C ASN A 88 3.29 -2.07 15.00
N VAL A 89 4.55 -2.41 14.75
CA VAL A 89 4.98 -2.98 13.48
C VAL A 89 4.97 -4.50 13.54
N VAL A 90 4.34 -5.13 12.54
CA VAL A 90 4.44 -6.56 12.27
C VAL A 90 5.43 -6.78 11.13
N VAL A 91 6.33 -7.74 11.29
CA VAL A 91 7.24 -8.19 10.24
C VAL A 91 6.88 -9.61 9.87
N ASP A 92 6.57 -9.83 8.60
CA ASP A 92 6.27 -11.14 8.02
C ASP A 92 7.32 -11.49 6.96
N VAL A 93 7.86 -12.70 7.04
CA VAL A 93 8.87 -13.24 6.14
C VAL A 93 8.37 -14.58 5.61
N LYS A 94 8.29 -14.71 4.29
CA LYS A 94 7.96 -15.95 3.60
C LYS A 94 9.25 -16.67 3.20
N VAL A 95 9.32 -17.97 3.46
CA VAL A 95 10.42 -18.82 2.96
C VAL A 95 10.18 -19.14 1.49
N GLU A 96 11.20 -18.93 0.66
CA GLU A 96 11.16 -19.22 -0.77
C GLU A 96 10.77 -20.68 -1.03
N ASP A 97 9.97 -20.91 -2.08
CA ASP A 97 9.48 -22.23 -2.49
C ASP A 97 8.69 -23.02 -1.43
N THR A 98 8.20 -22.35 -0.38
CA THR A 98 7.32 -22.96 0.63
C THR A 98 6.14 -22.05 0.96
N ASP A 99 5.19 -22.58 1.74
CA ASP A 99 4.10 -21.81 2.34
C ASP A 99 4.40 -21.38 3.78
N GLU A 100 5.63 -21.54 4.25
CA GLU A 100 6.03 -21.14 5.60
C GLU A 100 6.19 -19.63 5.69
N ILE A 101 5.51 -19.04 6.68
CA ILE A 101 5.59 -17.62 7.02
C ILE A 101 5.93 -17.52 8.50
N PHE A 102 6.98 -16.77 8.82
CA PHE A 102 7.37 -16.45 10.18
C PHE A 102 7.64 -14.96 10.33
N GLY A 103 7.74 -14.51 11.57
CA GLY A 103 7.74 -13.08 11.81
C GLY A 103 7.74 -12.71 13.27
N GLY A 104 7.44 -11.46 13.54
CA GLY A 104 7.32 -10.92 14.87
C GLY A 104 6.55 -9.60 14.90
N TYR A 105 5.95 -9.32 16.05
CA TYR A 105 5.30 -8.05 16.34
C TYR A 105 6.14 -7.24 17.32
N ASN A 106 6.36 -5.97 17.01
CA ASN A 106 7.04 -5.02 17.88
C ASN A 106 6.11 -3.82 18.18
N PRO A 107 5.55 -3.71 19.39
CA PRO A 107 4.71 -2.57 19.76
C PRO A 107 5.51 -1.27 19.87
N ASN A 108 6.79 -1.34 20.23
CA ASN A 108 7.61 -0.17 20.55
C ASN A 108 8.33 0.43 19.34
N GLY A 109 8.47 -0.33 18.26
CA GLY A 109 9.23 0.10 17.08
C GLY A 109 10.74 -0.05 17.20
N TRP A 110 11.44 0.45 16.20
CA TRP A 110 12.90 0.47 16.14
C TRP A 110 13.41 1.87 15.84
N ASP A 111 14.46 2.25 16.53
CA ASP A 111 15.18 3.49 16.27
C ASP A 111 16.48 3.19 15.54
N LYS A 112 16.71 3.95 14.47
CA LYS A 112 17.96 3.89 13.71
C LYS A 112 19.10 4.29 14.66
N PRO A 113 20.16 3.47 14.75
CA PRO A 113 21.34 3.86 15.52
C PRO A 113 21.92 5.15 14.95
N ILE A 114 22.29 6.08 15.84
CA ILE A 114 23.03 7.27 15.46
C ILE A 114 24.43 6.79 15.07
N ASN A 115 24.75 6.86 13.78
CA ASN A 115 26.14 6.73 13.36
C ASN A 115 26.81 8.05 13.71
N ASP A 116 27.70 8.04 14.72
CA ASP A 116 28.61 9.16 14.95
C ASP A 116 29.60 9.20 13.77
N GLU A 117 29.25 9.90 12.69
CA GLU A 117 30.14 10.16 11.54
C GLU A 117 31.21 11.22 11.89
N ASN A 118 31.84 11.10 13.06
CA ASN A 118 32.98 11.90 13.51
C ASN A 118 34.02 11.03 14.23
N THR A 119 34.50 9.97 13.59
CA THR A 119 35.77 9.34 13.97
C THR A 119 36.55 8.90 12.74
#